data_AF-A0A653ZNJ5-F1
#
_entry.id   AF-A0A653ZNJ5-F1
#
_cell.length_a   1.000
_cell.length_b   1.000
_cell.length_c   1.000
_cell.angle_alpha   90.00
_cell.angle_beta   90.00
_cell.angle_gamma   90.00
#
_symmetry.space_group_name_H-M   'P 1'
#
loop_
_entity.id
_entity.type
_entity.pdbx_description
1 polymer ?
#
loop_
_entity_poly.entity_id
_entity_poly.type
_entity_poly.pdbx_seq_one_letter_code
_entity_poly.pdbx_strand_id
1 'polypeptide(L)'
;MDTSVNFDAVDRLVEFGLSAAVAQRMVASMNGALDAMNLPGRQLGAVDTAPQGFWIVYEGKPAGPFQEAQLIQLIAGGKLTKASYVWKPGMAQWATVENSPEVLRLIVLAPPPFVPTE
;
A
#
# COMPACT_ATOMS: atom_id res chain seq x y z
N MET A 1 -1.90 15.40 -46.28
CA MET A 1 -2.07 15.54 -44.84
C MET A 1 -2.70 14.24 -44.37
N ASP A 2 -1.89 13.25 -44.00
CA ASP A 2 -2.36 11.97 -43.47
C ASP A 2 -1.97 11.93 -42.00
N THR A 3 -2.96 12.12 -41.13
CA THR A 3 -2.83 12.04 -39.67
C THR A 3 -3.26 10.65 -39.25
N SER A 4 -2.40 9.66 -39.50
CA SER A 4 -2.46 8.35 -38.86
C SER A 4 -2.08 8.49 -37.37
N VAL A 5 -2.99 9.01 -36.55
CA VAL A 5 -2.80 9.18 -35.10
C VAL A 5 -3.20 7.88 -34.40
N ASN A 6 -2.17 7.09 -34.07
CA ASN A 6 -2.03 6.30 -32.83
C ASN A 6 -3.24 5.48 -32.33
N PHE A 7 -3.44 4.28 -32.88
CA PHE A 7 -4.20 3.23 -32.19
C PHE A 7 -3.38 2.53 -31.07
N ASP A 8 -2.05 2.50 -31.18
CA ASP A 8 -1.14 1.95 -30.15
C ASP A 8 -1.15 2.68 -28.80
N ALA A 9 -1.51 3.97 -28.79
CA ALA A 9 -1.53 4.76 -27.56
C ALA A 9 -2.75 4.44 -26.68
N VAL A 10 -3.85 3.98 -27.28
CA VAL A 10 -5.08 3.62 -26.57
C VAL A 10 -4.88 2.31 -25.83
N ASP A 11 -4.20 1.33 -26.43
CA ASP A 11 -3.96 0.01 -25.84
C ASP A 11 -3.07 0.09 -24.58
N ARG A 12 -2.01 0.92 -24.61
CA ARG A 12 -1.14 1.18 -23.45
C ARG A 12 -1.84 1.96 -22.32
N LEU A 13 -2.80 2.83 -22.66
CA LEU A 13 -3.59 3.57 -21.68
C LEU A 13 -4.57 2.63 -20.95
N VAL A 14 -5.10 1.63 -21.66
CA VAL A 14 -5.97 0.61 -21.10
C VAL A 14 -5.19 -0.26 -20.11
N GLU A 15 -3.96 -0.68 -20.44
CA GLU A 15 -3.13 -1.53 -19.56
C GLU A 15 -2.68 -0.81 -18.26
N PHE A 16 -2.31 0.46 -18.34
CA PHE A 16 -1.97 1.27 -17.16
C PHE A 16 -3.23 1.72 -16.38
N GLY A 17 -4.32 1.98 -17.08
CA GLY A 17 -5.60 2.39 -16.49
C GLY A 17 -6.29 1.27 -15.72
N LEU A 18 -6.16 0.02 -16.17
CA LEU A 18 -6.73 -1.14 -15.50
C LEU A 18 -6.02 -1.44 -14.18
N SER A 19 -4.69 -1.30 -14.11
CA SER A 19 -3.94 -1.53 -12.87
C SER A 19 -4.21 -0.46 -11.80
N ALA A 20 -4.23 0.82 -12.17
CA ALA A 20 -4.58 1.91 -11.25
C ALA A 20 -6.06 1.86 -10.82
N ALA A 21 -6.99 1.59 -11.74
CA ALA A 21 -8.42 1.50 -11.42
C ALA A 21 -8.75 0.29 -10.55
N VAL A 22 -8.06 -0.84 -10.74
CA VAL A 22 -8.18 -2.01 -9.86
C VAL A 22 -7.61 -1.71 -8.48
N ALA A 23 -6.47 -1.01 -8.38
CA ALA A 23 -5.91 -0.56 -7.11
C ALA A 23 -6.87 0.36 -6.35
N GLN A 24 -7.51 1.32 -7.03
CA GLN A 24 -8.51 2.20 -6.42
C GLN A 24 -9.74 1.46 -5.92
N ARG A 25 -10.25 0.48 -6.69
CA ARG A 25 -11.38 -0.36 -6.26
C ARG A 25 -11.04 -1.19 -5.03
N MET A 26 -9.81 -1.70 -4.95
CA MET A 26 -9.34 -2.44 -3.79
C MET A 26 -9.26 -1.53 -2.55
N VAL A 27 -8.72 -0.31 -2.68
CA VAL A 27 -8.68 0.68 -1.58
C VAL A 27 -10.09 1.07 -1.13
N ALA A 28 -11.00 1.34 -2.07
CA ALA A 28 -12.38 1.68 -1.72
C ALA A 28 -13.08 0.53 -0.97
N SER A 29 -12.85 -0.72 -1.38
CA SER A 29 -13.39 -1.89 -0.70
C SER A 29 -12.83 -2.09 0.71
N MET A 30 -11.53 -1.82 0.90
CA MET A 30 -10.89 -1.90 2.22
C MET A 30 -11.33 -0.76 3.14
N ASN A 31 -11.44 0.46 2.62
CA ASN A 31 -11.96 1.61 3.38
C ASN A 31 -13.40 1.35 3.85
N GLY A 32 -14.26 0.80 2.98
CA GLY A 32 -15.62 0.42 3.36
C GLY A 32 -15.67 -0.71 4.40
N ALA A 33 -14.78 -1.70 4.30
CA ALA A 33 -14.70 -2.79 5.26
C ALA A 33 -14.20 -2.32 6.65
N LEU A 34 -13.27 -1.37 6.69
CA LEU A 34 -12.78 -0.76 7.94
C LEU A 34 -13.84 0.12 8.60
N ASP A 35 -14.60 0.89 7.81
CA ASP A 35 -15.72 1.69 8.30
C ASP A 35 -16.83 0.80 8.90
N ALA A 36 -17.16 -0.31 8.23
CA ALA A 36 -18.13 -1.29 8.72
C ALA A 36 -17.66 -2.08 9.95
N MET A 37 -16.34 -2.17 10.20
CA MET A 37 -15.77 -2.81 11.38
C MET A 37 -15.75 -1.87 12.61
N ASN A 38 -16.09 -0.59 12.45
CA ASN A 38 -16.31 0.32 13.56
C ASN A 38 -17.61 -0.05 14.31
N LEU A 39 -17.47 -0.95 15.29
CA LEU A 39 -18.56 -1.48 16.10
C LEU A 39 -19.33 -0.37 16.84
N PRO A 40 -20.68 -0.32 16.75
CA PRO A 40 -21.48 0.64 17.50
C PRO A 40 -21.53 0.22 18.98
N GLY A 41 -20.66 0.83 19.80
CA GLY A 41 -20.62 0.55 21.23
C GLY A 41 -19.56 1.31 22.05
N ARG A 42 -18.70 2.13 21.43
CA ARG A 42 -17.73 2.96 22.15
C ARG A 42 -18.19 4.42 22.16
N GLN A 43 -19.20 4.74 22.96
CA GLN A 43 -19.47 6.12 23.31
C GLN A 43 -18.53 6.56 24.43
N LEU A 44 -18.10 7.81 24.34
CA LEU A 44 -17.37 8.65 25.32
C LEU A 44 -15.85 8.78 25.08
N GLY A 45 -15.48 9.80 24.29
CA GLY A 45 -14.41 10.72 24.66
C GLY A 45 -12.98 10.18 24.67
N ALA A 46 -12.54 9.49 23.64
CA ALA A 46 -11.13 9.22 23.41
C ALA A 46 -10.82 9.37 21.91
N VAL A 47 -9.85 10.23 21.60
CA VAL A 47 -9.14 10.31 20.31
C VAL A 47 -9.09 8.94 19.63
N ASP A 48 -9.69 8.84 18.44
CA ASP A 48 -9.63 7.71 17.51
C ASP A 48 -8.18 7.29 17.27
N THR A 49 -7.69 6.45 18.17
CA THR A 49 -6.41 5.75 18.13
C THR A 49 -6.72 4.28 17.89
N ALA A 50 -7.64 4.01 16.95
CA ALA A 50 -7.66 2.69 16.33
C ALA A 50 -6.25 2.48 15.74
N PRO A 51 -5.54 1.39 16.07
CA PRO A 51 -4.20 1.16 15.57
C PRO A 51 -4.24 1.17 14.04
N GLN A 52 -3.70 2.22 13.43
CA GLN A 52 -3.63 2.36 11.98
C GLN A 52 -2.54 1.42 11.47
N GLY A 53 -2.91 0.16 11.27
CA GLY A 53 -2.00 -0.82 10.70
C GLY A 53 -1.80 -0.60 9.21
N PHE A 54 -0.61 -0.99 8.75
CA PHE A 54 -0.19 -0.94 7.36
C PHE A 54 -0.60 -2.21 6.63
N TRP A 55 -1.12 -2.04 5.43
CA TRP A 55 -1.33 -3.11 4.48
C TRP A 55 -0.21 -3.10 3.47
N ILE A 56 0.27 -4.27 3.07
CA ILE A 56 1.32 -4.42 2.05
C ILE A 56 0.84 -5.37 0.96
N VAL A 57 1.36 -5.21 -0.25
CA VAL A 57 1.18 -6.21 -1.30
C VAL A 57 2.31 -7.23 -1.22
N TYR A 58 1.96 -8.47 -0.87
CA TYR A 58 2.87 -9.61 -0.84
C TYR A 58 2.36 -10.65 -1.84
N GLU A 59 3.22 -11.08 -2.78
CA GLU A 59 2.86 -12.04 -3.84
C GLU A 59 1.59 -11.66 -4.64
N GLY A 60 1.41 -10.35 -4.91
CA GLY A 60 0.26 -9.83 -5.65
C GLY A 60 -1.05 -9.80 -4.85
N LYS A 61 -1.03 -10.09 -3.56
CA LYS A 61 -2.19 -10.04 -2.67
C LYS A 61 -1.97 -9.03 -1.54
N PRO A 62 -3.00 -8.27 -1.14
CA PRO A 62 -2.91 -7.43 0.05
C PRO A 62 -2.84 -8.31 1.30
N ALA A 63 -1.95 -7.96 2.21
CA ALA A 63 -1.79 -8.58 3.52
C ALA A 63 -1.73 -7.49 4.60
N GLY A 64 -2.33 -7.75 5.76
CA GLY A 64 -2.40 -6.79 6.87
C GLY A 64 -3.74 -6.88 7.60
N PRO A 65 -4.04 -5.93 8.50
CA PRO A 65 -3.20 -4.79 8.89
C PRO A 65 -2.01 -5.19 9.77
N PHE A 66 -0.80 -4.73 9.43
CA PHE A 66 0.44 -4.93 10.17
C PHE A 66 0.77 -3.69 11.03
N GLN A 67 1.16 -3.89 12.28
CA GLN A 67 1.70 -2.80 13.10
C GLN A 67 3.13 -2.44 12.68
N GLU A 68 3.62 -1.25 13.03
CA GLU A 68 5.00 -0.80 12.73
C GLU A 68 6.05 -1.85 13.14
N ALA A 69 5.92 -2.45 14.32
CA ALA A 69 6.84 -3.49 14.79
C ALA A 69 6.84 -4.74 13.90
N GLN A 70 5.68 -5.14 13.36
CA GLN A 70 5.58 -6.26 12.43
C GLN A 70 6.17 -5.87 11.07
N LEU A 71 5.93 -4.63 10.63
CA LEU A 71 6.49 -4.11 9.38
C LEU A 71 8.01 -4.05 9.43
N ILE A 72 8.60 -3.66 10.56
CA ILE A 72 10.05 -3.72 10.82
C ILE A 72 10.58 -5.13 10.64
N GLN A 73 9.91 -6.15 11.18
CA GLN A 73 10.32 -7.56 11.01
C GLN A 73 10.26 -7.99 9.54
N LEU A 74 9.26 -7.53 8.78
CA LEU A 74 9.14 -7.82 7.35
C LEU A 74 10.25 -7.13 6.53
N ILE A 75 10.61 -5.90 6.90
CA ILE A 75 11.73 -5.15 6.29
C ILE A 75 13.05 -5.88 6.57
N ALA A 76 13.30 -6.23 7.84
CA ALA A 76 14.48 -6.97 8.24
C ALA A 76 14.55 -8.37 7.60
N GLY A 77 13.40 -9.01 7.35
CA GLY A 77 13.29 -10.27 6.62
C GLY A 77 13.40 -10.16 5.10
N GLY A 78 13.63 -8.96 4.55
CA GLY A 78 13.74 -8.74 3.10
C GLY A 78 12.44 -8.98 2.31
N LYS A 79 11.29 -8.99 3.00
CA LYS A 79 9.97 -9.24 2.37
C LYS A 79 9.40 -8.01 1.66
N LEU A 80 9.95 -6.83 1.96
CA LEU A 80 9.60 -5.56 1.34
C LEU A 80 10.76 -5.06 0.48
N THR A 81 10.44 -4.71 -0.75
CA THR A 81 11.35 -4.04 -1.69
C THR A 81 10.93 -2.57 -1.82
N LYS A 82 11.78 -1.72 -2.40
CA LYS A 82 11.45 -0.31 -2.67
C LYS A 82 10.17 -0.14 -3.51
N ALA A 83 9.95 -1.09 -4.43
CA ALA A 83 8.78 -1.13 -5.32
C ALA A 83 7.55 -1.81 -4.69
N SER A 84 7.65 -2.38 -3.48
CA SER A 84 6.51 -2.97 -2.81
C SER A 84 5.47 -1.91 -2.48
N TYR A 85 4.18 -2.25 -2.65
CA TYR A 85 3.09 -1.34 -2.33
C TYR A 85 2.71 -1.44 -0.86
N VAL A 86 2.48 -0.28 -0.24
CA VAL A 86 2.00 -0.10 1.11
C VAL A 86 0.80 0.85 1.11
N TRP A 87 -0.16 0.58 1.99
CA TRP A 87 -1.32 1.43 2.20
C TRP A 87 -1.68 1.46 3.68
N LYS A 88 -2.22 2.58 4.16
CA LYS A 88 -2.76 2.69 5.51
C LYS A 88 -4.05 3.50 5.50
N PRO A 89 -4.90 3.39 6.53
CA PRO A 89 -6.09 4.22 6.66
C PRO A 89 -5.76 5.71 6.47
N GLY A 90 -6.59 6.40 5.69
CA GLY A 90 -6.39 7.82 5.32
C GLY A 90 -5.57 8.05 4.05
N MET A 91 -4.94 7.03 3.46
CA MET A 91 -4.35 7.16 2.12
C MET A 91 -5.40 6.99 1.02
N ALA A 92 -5.37 7.86 0.02
CA ALA A 92 -6.26 7.79 -1.14
C ALA A 92 -5.92 6.63 -2.10
N GLN A 93 -4.66 6.23 -2.15
CA GLN A 93 -4.14 5.17 -3.02
C GLN A 93 -2.96 4.45 -2.36
N TRP A 94 -2.65 3.24 -2.83
CA TRP A 94 -1.42 2.56 -2.45
C TRP A 94 -0.21 3.38 -2.88
N ALA A 95 0.79 3.49 -2.01
CA ALA A 95 2.08 4.10 -2.31
C ALA A 95 3.16 3.02 -2.37
N THR A 96 4.21 3.21 -3.14
CA THR A 96 5.40 2.34 -3.03
C THR A 96 6.16 2.65 -1.74
N VAL A 97 6.95 1.69 -1.25
CA VAL A 97 7.80 1.86 -0.06
C VAL A 97 8.70 3.09 -0.19
N GLU A 98 9.28 3.33 -1.37
CA GLU A 98 10.11 4.51 -1.64
C GLU A 98 9.34 5.84 -1.61
N ASN A 99 8.03 5.80 -1.86
CA ASN A 99 7.15 6.97 -1.85
C ASN A 99 6.37 7.12 -0.54
N SER A 100 6.68 6.30 0.47
CA SER A 100 6.04 6.34 1.79
C SER A 100 7.05 6.78 2.86
N PRO A 101 7.08 8.07 3.24
CA PRO A 101 8.01 8.59 4.25
C PRO A 101 7.94 7.85 5.59
N GLU A 102 6.76 7.39 5.97
CA GLU A 102 6.54 6.61 7.19
C GLU A 102 7.27 5.27 7.13
N VAL A 103 7.20 4.55 6.02
CA VAL A 103 7.91 3.28 5.85
C VAL A 103 9.40 3.50 5.68
N LEU A 104 9.82 4.55 4.97
CA LEU A 104 11.22 4.94 4.88
C LEU A 104 11.85 5.15 6.27
N ARG A 105 11.12 5.79 7.20
CA ARG A 105 11.56 5.94 8.59
C ARG A 105 11.79 4.60 9.27
N LEU A 106 10.91 3.61 9.03
CA LEU A 106 11.05 2.27 9.59
C LEU A 106 12.27 1.52 9.02
N ILE A 107 12.59 1.71 7.73
CA ILE A 107 13.78 1.14 7.09
C ILE A 107 15.06 1.73 7.69
N VAL A 108 15.07 3.02 8.01
CA VAL A 108 16.22 3.65 8.69
C VAL A 108 16.40 3.07 10.10
N LEU A 109 15.31 2.79 10.81
CA LEU A 109 15.32 2.21 12.16
C LEU A 109 15.73 0.73 12.18
N ALA A 110 15.42 0.00 11.12
CA ALA A 110 15.78 -1.40 10.93
C ALA A 110 16.34 -1.60 9.51
N PRO A 111 17.62 -1.28 9.30
CA PRO A 111 18.23 -1.45 7.99
C PRO A 111 18.13 -2.93 7.58
N PRO A 112 17.72 -3.22 6.32
CA PRO A 112 17.67 -4.60 5.86
C PRO A 112 19.07 -5.21 5.94
N PRO A 113 19.19 -6.50 6.33
CA PRO A 113 20.48 -7.18 6.38
C PRO A 113 21.12 -7.15 4.99
N PHE A 114 22.42 -6.86 4.94
CA PHE A 114 23.19 -6.94 3.71
C PHE A 114 23.22 -8.40 3.24
N VAL A 115 22.55 -8.69 2.13
CA VAL A 115 22.73 -9.94 1.38
C VAL A 115 23.72 -9.66 0.25
N PRO A 116 24.94 -10.23 0.27
CA PRO A 116 25.82 -10.15 -0.88
C PRO A 116 25.09 -10.79 -2.06
N THR A 117 24.96 -10.06 -3.18
CA THR A 117 24.55 -10.67 -4.45
C THR A 117 25.77 -11.46 -4.94
N GLU A 118 25.68 -12.78 -4.98
CA GLU A 118 26.69 -13.65 -5.60
C GLU A 118 26.69 -13.49 -7.13
#